data_AF-A0A7C5DGA1-F1
#
_entry.id   AF-A0A7C5DGA1-F1
#
_cell.length_a   1.000
_cell.length_b   1.000
_cell.length_c   1.000
_cell.angle_alpha   90.00
_cell.angle_beta   90.00
_cell.angle_gamma   90.00
#
_symmetry.space_group_name_H-M   'P 1'
#
loop_
_entity.id
_entity.type
_entity.pdbx_description
1 polymer ?
#
loop_
_entity_poly.entity_id
_entity_poly.type
_entity_poly.pdbx_seq_one_letter_code
_entity_poly.pdbx_strand_id
1 'polypeptide(L)'
;MRKNLYLKGWSEEEVKHAEKVIRKAEKKKHPHVKKLETCLYWFTLIIGIIGTLLISLILIPVLLINSTAWGYVLTGVFAFLLGALIILIVKDLEWLEHHHHLLISLLIPIIAIFNLFIVVNRINLLSHSLGLNNFHNPTLIGATYFICFILPYALFLTLKRK
;
A
#
# COMPACT_ATOMS: atom_id res chain seq x y z
N MET A 1 14.33 18.69 2.14
CA MET A 1 15.77 18.96 1.93
C MET A 1 16.14 20.41 2.24
N ARG A 2 15.64 21.42 1.50
CA ARG A 2 15.96 22.86 1.72
C ARG A 2 15.89 23.32 3.17
N LYS A 3 14.77 23.03 3.87
CA LYS A 3 14.56 23.41 5.28
C LYS A 3 15.67 22.90 6.21
N ASN A 4 16.17 21.68 5.98
CA ASN A 4 17.25 21.09 6.79
C ASN A 4 18.63 21.67 6.45
N LEU A 5 18.84 22.21 5.24
CA LEU A 5 20.10 22.85 4.86
C LEU A 5 20.20 24.27 5.44
N TYR A 6 19.08 25.00 5.47
CA TYR A 6 19.01 26.30 6.15
C TYR A 6 19.26 26.19 7.65
N LEU A 7 18.71 25.16 8.31
CA LEU A 7 18.99 24.90 9.74
C LEU A 7 20.48 24.59 10.03
N LYS A 8 21.24 24.20 9.01
CA LYS A 8 22.69 23.95 9.11
C LYS A 8 23.54 25.18 8.73
N GLY A 9 22.91 26.34 8.51
CA GLY A 9 23.60 27.59 8.19
C GLY A 9 23.99 27.77 6.73
N TRP A 10 23.45 26.95 5.81
CA TRP A 10 23.73 27.10 4.38
C TRP A 10 23.03 28.33 3.82
N SER A 11 23.74 29.09 2.98
CA SER A 11 23.16 30.21 2.22
C SER A 11 22.21 29.70 1.12
N GLU A 12 21.27 30.55 0.70
CA GLU A 12 20.33 30.21 -0.37
C GLU A 12 21.05 29.87 -1.71
N GLU A 13 22.17 30.53 -1.98
CA GLU A 13 22.98 30.25 -3.17
C GLU A 13 23.63 28.88 -3.13
N GLU A 14 24.18 28.47 -1.97
CA GLU A 14 24.75 27.14 -1.78
C GLU A 14 23.68 26.04 -1.91
N VAL A 15 22.49 26.27 -1.36
CA VAL A 15 21.35 25.35 -1.50
C VAL A 15 20.94 25.21 -2.97
N LYS A 16 20.80 26.34 -3.69
CA LYS A 16 20.48 26.33 -5.14
C LYS A 16 21.57 25.66 -5.96
N HIS A 17 22.84 25.89 -5.63
CA HIS A 17 23.97 25.25 -6.30
C HIS A 17 23.96 23.73 -6.08
N ALA A 18 23.80 23.28 -4.83
CA ALA A 18 23.73 21.86 -4.49
C ALA A 18 22.58 21.15 -5.21
N GLU A 19 21.38 21.74 -5.22
CA GLU A 19 20.24 21.20 -5.97
C GLU A 19 20.53 21.10 -7.48
N LYS A 20 21.22 22.10 -8.04
CA LYS A 20 21.60 22.10 -9.46
C LYS A 20 22.61 20.99 -9.77
N VAL A 21 23.59 20.75 -8.88
CA VAL A 21 24.57 19.66 -9.02
C VAL A 21 23.87 18.31 -8.94
N ILE A 22 22.99 18.11 -7.96
CA ILE A 22 22.21 16.86 -7.79
C ILE A 22 21.34 16.58 -9.03
N ARG A 23 20.56 17.56 -9.50
CA ARG A 23 19.76 17.40 -10.73
C ARG A 23 20.61 17.10 -11.96
N LYS A 24 21.79 17.71 -12.08
CA LYS A 24 22.72 17.43 -13.18
C LYS A 24 23.25 16.00 -13.11
N ALA A 25 23.62 15.53 -11.91
CA ALA A 25 24.08 14.16 -11.69
C ALA A 25 22.98 13.14 -12.02
N GLU A 26 21.75 13.40 -11.58
CA GLU A 26 20.58 12.55 -11.87
C GLU A 26 20.27 12.45 -13.37
N LYS A 27 20.34 13.59 -14.10
CA LYS A 27 20.17 13.59 -15.56
C LYS A 27 21.28 12.80 -16.27
N LYS A 28 22.52 12.89 -15.78
CA LYS A 28 23.70 12.21 -16.31
C LYS A 28 23.84 10.74 -15.89
N LYS A 29 22.93 10.19 -15.06
CA LYS A 29 22.93 8.75 -14.73
C LYS A 29 22.95 7.90 -16.01
N HIS A 30 23.80 6.89 -16.02
CA HIS A 30 23.91 5.93 -17.12
C HIS A 30 22.55 5.26 -17.38
N PRO A 31 22.14 5.04 -18.64
CA PRO A 31 20.84 4.43 -18.96
C PRO A 31 20.61 3.07 -18.28
N HIS A 32 21.65 2.25 -18.07
CA HIS A 32 21.53 1.00 -17.32
C HIS A 32 21.16 1.19 -15.85
N VAL A 33 21.68 2.23 -15.19
CA VAL A 33 21.35 2.53 -13.79
C VAL A 33 19.88 2.93 -13.68
N LYS A 34 19.40 3.78 -14.60
CA LYS A 34 17.98 4.16 -14.64
C LYS A 34 17.06 2.95 -14.86
N LYS A 35 17.43 2.05 -15.78
CA LYS A 35 16.68 0.80 -16.01
C LYS A 35 16.66 -0.11 -14.78
N LEU A 36 17.78 -0.20 -14.05
CA LEU A 36 17.85 -0.98 -12.82
C LEU A 36 16.96 -0.39 -11.73
N GLU A 37 16.97 0.93 -11.55
CA GLU A 37 16.08 1.62 -10.60
C GLU A 37 14.60 1.36 -10.91
N THR A 38 14.19 1.52 -12.17
CA THR A 38 12.81 1.22 -12.61
C THR A 38 12.48 -0.28 -12.43
N CYS A 39 13.40 -1.19 -12.73
CA CYS A 39 13.20 -2.63 -12.55
C CYS A 39 12.99 -2.97 -11.06
N LEU A 40 13.85 -2.45 -10.19
CA LEU A 40 13.74 -2.63 -8.74
C LEU A 40 12.41 -2.07 -8.22
N TYR A 41 12.00 -0.88 -8.70
CA TYR A 41 10.72 -0.29 -8.35
C TYR A 41 9.55 -1.24 -8.65
N TRP A 42 9.44 -1.73 -9.89
CA TRP A 42 8.35 -2.65 -10.27
C TRP A 42 8.43 -3.98 -9.52
N PHE A 43 9.64 -4.51 -9.31
CA PHE A 43 9.83 -5.77 -8.60
C PHE A 43 9.40 -5.68 -7.13
N THR A 44 9.83 -4.65 -6.40
CA THR A 44 9.40 -4.39 -5.03
C THR A 44 7.88 -4.19 -4.93
N LEU A 45 7.30 -3.47 -5.90
CA LEU A 45 5.86 -3.25 -5.94
C LEU A 45 5.09 -4.57 -6.14
N ILE A 46 5.52 -5.40 -7.10
CA ILE A 46 4.93 -6.72 -7.36
C ILE A 46 5.04 -7.61 -6.12
N ILE A 47 6.22 -7.67 -5.49
CA ILE A 47 6.42 -8.44 -4.25
C ILE A 47 5.50 -7.93 -3.15
N GLY A 48 5.37 -6.61 -2.98
CA GLY A 48 4.47 -6.02 -1.99
C GLY A 48 3.01 -6.40 -2.22
N ILE A 49 2.55 -6.36 -3.46
CA ILE A 49 1.19 -6.77 -3.84
C ILE A 49 0.99 -8.26 -3.55
N ILE A 50 1.89 -9.12 -4.02
CA ILE A 50 1.81 -10.58 -3.80
C ILE A 50 1.85 -10.90 -2.31
N GLY A 51 2.75 -10.28 -1.56
CA GLY A 51 2.86 -10.45 -0.11
C GLY A 51 1.55 -10.09 0.59
N THR A 52 0.95 -8.96 0.23
CA THR A 52 -0.34 -8.53 0.78
C THR A 52 -1.47 -9.51 0.45
N LEU A 53 -1.48 -10.04 -0.78
CA LEU A 53 -2.43 -11.08 -1.21
C LEU A 53 -2.24 -12.40 -0.46
N LEU A 54 -1.01 -12.82 -0.22
CA LEU A 54 -0.74 -14.06 0.52
C LEU A 54 -1.12 -13.91 2.00
N ILE A 55 -0.80 -12.76 2.61
CA ILE A 55 -1.16 -12.49 4.01
C ILE A 55 -2.69 -12.38 4.16
N SER A 56 -3.41 -11.83 3.18
CA SER A 56 -4.88 -11.76 3.25
C SER A 56 -5.55 -13.14 3.25
N LEU A 57 -4.89 -14.19 2.75
CA LEU A 57 -5.39 -15.57 2.87
C LEU A 57 -5.43 -16.07 4.33
N ILE A 58 -4.60 -15.53 5.22
CA ILE A 58 -4.61 -15.86 6.66
C ILE A 58 -5.93 -15.40 7.30
N LEU A 59 -6.59 -14.39 6.73
CA LEU A 59 -7.88 -13.92 7.20
C LEU A 59 -9.01 -14.95 6.99
N ILE A 60 -8.87 -15.84 6.00
CA ILE A 60 -9.87 -16.85 5.66
C ILE A 60 -10.16 -17.79 6.84
N PRO A 61 -9.18 -18.54 7.41
CA PRO A 61 -9.44 -19.41 8.55
C PRO A 61 -9.94 -18.64 9.77
N VAL A 62 -9.46 -17.41 9.99
CA VAL A 62 -9.95 -16.54 11.09
C VAL A 62 -11.44 -16.27 10.95
N LEU A 63 -11.91 -15.95 9.74
CA LEU A 63 -13.33 -15.67 9.48
C LEU A 63 -14.20 -16.92 9.46
N LEU A 64 -13.65 -18.07 9.07
CA LEU A 64 -14.34 -19.36 9.13
C LEU A 64 -14.59 -19.79 10.59
N ILE A 65 -13.65 -19.56 11.49
CA ILE A 65 -13.78 -19.93 12.91
C ILE A 65 -14.70 -18.95 13.65
N ASN A 66 -14.74 -17.67 13.25
CA ASN A 66 -15.39 -16.62 14.00
C ASN A 66 -16.57 -15.98 13.24
N SER A 67 -17.78 -16.50 13.46
CA SER A 67 -19.02 -16.02 12.84
C SER A 67 -19.75 -14.90 13.59
N THR A 68 -19.14 -14.39 14.66
CA THR A 68 -19.73 -13.35 15.51
C THR A 68 -19.32 -11.94 15.07
N ALA A 69 -19.83 -10.92 15.78
CA ALA A 69 -19.40 -9.52 15.62
C ALA A 69 -17.87 -9.35 15.63
N TRP A 70 -17.14 -10.23 16.33
CA TRP A 70 -15.68 -10.23 16.36
C TRP A 70 -15.03 -10.48 15.00
N GLY A 71 -15.66 -11.26 14.11
CA GLY A 71 -15.16 -11.47 12.75
C GLY A 71 -15.03 -10.17 11.96
N TYR A 72 -16.00 -9.25 12.12
CA TYR A 72 -15.97 -7.93 11.48
C TYR A 72 -14.87 -7.04 12.05
N VAL A 73 -14.70 -7.02 13.38
CA VAL A 73 -13.63 -6.25 14.03
C VAL A 73 -12.25 -6.75 13.59
N LEU A 74 -12.04 -8.08 13.61
CA LEU A 74 -10.78 -8.68 13.16
C LEU A 74 -10.52 -8.40 11.68
N THR A 75 -11.56 -8.48 10.83
CA THR A 75 -11.46 -8.07 9.42
C THR A 75 -10.97 -6.64 9.28
N GLY A 76 -11.58 -5.70 10.02
CA GLY A 76 -11.21 -4.29 9.97
C GLY A 76 -9.77 -4.05 10.41
N VAL A 77 -9.34 -4.67 11.52
CA VAL A 77 -7.96 -4.57 12.02
C VAL A 77 -6.96 -5.14 11.02
N PHE A 78 -7.21 -6.35 10.48
CA PHE A 78 -6.34 -6.96 9.47
C PHE A 78 -6.27 -6.12 8.20
N ALA A 79 -7.41 -5.66 7.70
CA ALA A 79 -7.47 -4.82 6.51
C ALA A 79 -6.69 -3.52 6.71
N PHE A 80 -6.83 -2.87 7.87
CA PHE A 80 -6.07 -1.69 8.22
C PHE A 80 -4.56 -1.96 8.25
N LEU A 81 -4.12 -3.05 8.87
CA LEU A 81 -2.71 -3.43 8.92
C LEU A 81 -2.13 -3.72 7.53
N LEU A 82 -2.88 -4.39 6.66
CA LEU A 82 -2.47 -4.65 5.28
C LEU A 82 -2.41 -3.36 4.44
N GLY A 83 -3.38 -2.47 4.61
CA GLY A 83 -3.36 -1.14 4.01
C GLY A 83 -2.15 -0.31 4.48
N ALA A 84 -1.84 -0.40 5.78
CA ALA A 84 -0.67 0.23 6.39
C ALA A 84 0.66 -0.37 5.87
N LEU A 85 0.70 -1.67 5.58
CA LEU A 85 1.86 -2.32 4.97
C LEU A 85 2.07 -1.84 3.53
N ILE A 86 1.01 -1.81 2.72
CA ILE A 86 1.09 -1.33 1.33
C ILE A 86 1.54 0.11 1.27
N ILE A 87 1.03 0.98 2.15
CA ILE A 87 1.46 2.38 2.15
C ILE A 87 2.93 2.54 2.54
N LEU A 88 3.47 1.71 3.44
CA LEU A 88 4.89 1.73 3.78
C LEU A 88 5.73 1.37 2.54
N ILE A 89 5.38 0.28 1.85
CA ILE A 89 6.06 -0.15 0.62
C ILE A 89 6.01 0.96 -0.44
N VAL A 90 4.82 1.52 -0.65
CA VAL A 90 4.60 2.60 -1.61
C VAL A 90 5.40 3.86 -1.25
N LYS A 91 5.43 4.24 0.03
CA LYS A 91 6.11 5.45 0.51
C LYS A 91 7.62 5.33 0.31
N ASP A 92 8.19 4.16 0.58
CA ASP A 92 9.62 3.92 0.36
C ASP A 92 9.96 3.93 -1.13
N LEU A 93 9.03 3.49 -1.98
CA LEU A 93 9.16 3.55 -3.44
C LEU A 93 8.94 4.94 -4.05
N GLU A 94 8.18 5.82 -3.39
CA GLU A 94 7.95 7.21 -3.83
C GLU A 94 9.25 8.03 -3.95
N TRP A 95 10.30 7.64 -3.20
CA TRP A 95 11.63 8.22 -3.33
C TRP A 95 12.37 7.78 -4.60
N LEU A 96 12.09 6.58 -5.11
CA LEU A 96 12.77 6.00 -6.28
C LEU A 96 12.27 6.59 -7.60
N GLU A 97 11.00 7.02 -7.69
CA GLU A 97 10.40 7.46 -8.94
C GLU A 97 9.58 8.75 -8.80
N HIS A 98 10.20 9.88 -9.15
CA HIS A 98 9.68 11.23 -8.94
C HIS A 98 8.44 11.62 -9.78
N HIS A 99 7.90 10.78 -10.66
CA HIS A 99 6.89 11.21 -11.67
C HIS A 99 5.54 10.47 -11.60
N HIS A 100 5.38 9.39 -10.83
CA HIS A 100 4.21 8.51 -10.92
C HIS A 100 3.26 8.50 -9.70
N HIS A 101 3.16 9.62 -8.96
CA HIS A 101 2.28 9.72 -7.78
C HIS A 101 0.80 9.36 -8.04
N LEU A 102 0.27 9.68 -9.23
CA LEU A 102 -1.11 9.35 -9.62
C LEU A 102 -1.34 7.84 -9.80
N LEU A 103 -0.36 7.14 -10.39
CA LEU A 103 -0.46 5.72 -10.67
C LEU A 103 -0.50 4.93 -9.35
N ILE A 104 0.34 5.34 -8.40
CA ILE A 104 0.36 4.82 -7.03
C ILE A 104 -1.00 5.03 -6.33
N SER A 105 -1.58 6.23 -6.44
CA SER A 105 -2.88 6.54 -5.82
C SER A 105 -4.02 5.67 -6.34
N LEU A 106 -3.98 5.28 -7.61
CA LEU A 106 -4.98 4.40 -8.22
C LEU A 106 -4.73 2.92 -7.91
N LEU A 107 -3.47 2.54 -7.73
CA LEU A 107 -3.07 1.15 -7.49
C LEU A 107 -3.60 0.60 -6.16
N ILE A 108 -3.56 1.40 -5.09
CA ILE A 108 -3.99 0.99 -3.75
C ILE A 108 -5.47 0.53 -3.71
N PRO A 109 -6.45 1.31 -4.20
CA PRO A 109 -7.83 0.85 -4.24
C PRO A 109 -8.04 -0.37 -5.17
N ILE A 110 -7.27 -0.50 -6.24
CA ILE A 110 -7.30 -1.71 -7.10
C ILE A 110 -6.85 -2.94 -6.31
N ILE A 111 -5.74 -2.84 -5.57
CA ILE A 111 -5.26 -3.92 -4.70
C ILE A 111 -6.29 -4.28 -3.63
N ALA A 112 -6.98 -3.29 -3.06
CA ALA A 112 -8.03 -3.50 -2.06
C ALA A 112 -9.21 -4.30 -2.64
N ILE A 113 -9.70 -3.92 -3.82
CA ILE A 113 -10.79 -4.60 -4.52
C ILE A 113 -10.39 -6.04 -4.88
N PHE A 114 -9.17 -6.23 -5.37
CA PHE A 114 -8.69 -7.55 -5.76
C PHE A 114 -8.55 -8.49 -4.54
N ASN A 115 -8.02 -7.98 -3.42
CA ASN A 115 -7.97 -8.72 -2.15
C ASN A 115 -9.37 -9.09 -1.65
N LEU A 116 -10.30 -8.13 -1.66
CA LEU A 116 -11.69 -8.35 -1.25
C LEU A 116 -12.31 -9.48 -2.07
N PHE A 117 -12.16 -9.46 -3.39
CA PHE A 117 -12.70 -10.48 -4.28
C PHE A 117 -12.14 -11.87 -3.95
N ILE A 118 -10.84 -11.98 -3.68
CA ILE A 118 -10.20 -13.25 -3.31
C ILE A 118 -10.74 -13.74 -1.96
N VAL A 119 -10.70 -12.91 -0.93
CA VAL A 119 -11.09 -13.29 0.43
C VAL A 119 -12.56 -13.73 0.47
N VAL A 120 -13.47 -12.92 -0.06
CA VAL A 120 -14.92 -13.21 -0.05
C VAL A 120 -15.24 -14.49 -0.82
N ASN A 121 -14.70 -14.64 -2.04
CA ASN A 121 -14.98 -15.84 -2.84
C ASN A 121 -14.41 -17.10 -2.20
N ARG A 122 -13.22 -17.04 -1.61
CA ARG A 122 -12.62 -18.20 -0.95
C ARG A 122 -13.39 -18.60 0.31
N ILE A 123 -13.85 -17.63 1.10
CA ILE A 123 -14.69 -17.91 2.28
C ILE A 123 -16.02 -18.55 1.86
N ASN A 124 -16.69 -18.03 0.85
CA ASN A 124 -17.96 -18.58 0.38
C ASN A 124 -17.81 -20.01 -0.14
N LEU A 125 -16.77 -20.26 -0.95
CA LEU A 125 -16.46 -21.61 -1.46
C LEU A 125 -16.18 -22.58 -0.31
N LEU A 126 -15.33 -22.21 0.65
CA LEU A 126 -14.98 -23.07 1.77
C LEU A 126 -16.14 -23.30 2.73
N SER A 127 -16.95 -22.27 2.99
CA SER A 127 -18.13 -22.39 3.87
C SER A 127 -19.14 -23.37 3.28
N HIS A 128 -19.38 -23.29 1.96
CA HIS A 128 -20.24 -24.24 1.25
C HIS A 128 -19.66 -25.66 1.28
N SER A 129 -18.37 -25.84 0.99
CA SER A 129 -17.73 -27.15 1.00
C SER A 129 -17.69 -27.81 2.38
N LEU A 130 -17.60 -27.02 3.46
CA LEU A 130 -17.55 -27.51 4.84
C LEU A 130 -18.96 -27.64 5.48
N GLY A 131 -20.03 -27.28 4.76
CA GLY A 131 -21.39 -27.27 5.32
C GLY A 131 -21.59 -26.29 6.47
N LEU A 132 -20.72 -25.27 6.58
CA LEU A 132 -20.80 -24.27 7.63
C LEU A 132 -21.88 -23.24 7.29
N ASN A 133 -22.94 -23.17 8.08
CA ASN A 133 -23.94 -22.10 8.04
C ASN A 133 -23.42 -20.81 8.72
N ASN A 134 -22.17 -20.43 8.43
CA ASN A 134 -21.62 -19.16 8.89
C ASN A 134 -22.09 -18.05 7.94
N PHE A 135 -23.23 -17.46 8.29
CA PHE A 135 -23.85 -16.35 7.56
C PHE A 135 -23.12 -15.03 7.84
N HIS A 136 -21.91 -14.90 7.32
CA HIS A 136 -21.33 -13.58 7.16
C HIS A 136 -21.98 -12.89 5.97
N ASN A 137 -22.52 -11.69 6.16
CA ASN A 137 -22.96 -10.88 5.03
C ASN A 137 -21.72 -10.48 4.19
N PRO A 138 -21.56 -11.01 2.95
CA PRO A 138 -20.35 -10.79 2.16
C PRO A 138 -20.13 -9.32 1.82
N THR A 139 -21.23 -8.59 1.62
CA THR A 139 -21.23 -7.16 1.33
C THR A 139 -20.70 -6.36 2.52
N LEU A 140 -21.09 -6.72 3.74
CA LEU A 140 -20.67 -6.01 4.95
C LEU A 140 -19.20 -6.27 5.27
N ILE A 141 -18.73 -7.53 5.18
CA ILE A 141 -17.30 -7.86 5.32
C ILE A 141 -16.48 -7.15 4.25
N GLY A 142 -16.93 -7.20 3.00
CA GLY A 142 -16.26 -6.53 1.89
C GLY A 142 -16.15 -5.01 2.11
N ALA A 143 -17.25 -4.36 2.48
CA ALA A 143 -17.25 -2.93 2.78
C ALA A 143 -16.30 -2.59 3.94
N THR A 144 -16.33 -3.37 5.02
CA THR A 144 -15.46 -3.19 6.19
C THR A 144 -14.00 -3.32 5.80
N TYR A 145 -13.65 -4.39 5.07
CA TYR A 145 -12.31 -4.63 4.56
C TYR A 145 -11.83 -3.47 3.68
N PHE A 146 -12.63 -3.08 2.68
CA PHE A 146 -12.27 -2.03 1.73
C PHE A 146 -12.04 -0.67 2.41
N ILE A 147 -12.96 -0.26 3.29
CA ILE A 147 -12.86 1.02 4.01
C ILE A 147 -11.62 1.01 4.91
N CYS A 148 -11.45 -0.03 5.73
CA CYS A 148 -10.31 -0.12 6.64
C CYS A 148 -8.97 -0.23 5.91
N PHE A 149 -8.91 -0.90 4.76
CA PHE A 149 -7.69 -1.01 3.95
C PHE A 149 -7.28 0.33 3.34
N ILE A 150 -8.24 1.15 2.88
CA ILE A 150 -7.95 2.45 2.27
C ILE A 150 -7.68 3.52 3.33
N LEU A 151 -8.20 3.36 4.55
CA LEU A 151 -8.09 4.34 5.63
C LEU A 151 -6.64 4.83 5.90
N PRO A 152 -5.62 3.96 6.04
CA PRO A 152 -4.23 4.41 6.20
C PRO A 152 -3.76 5.35 5.08
N TYR A 153 -4.14 5.05 3.84
CA TYR A 153 -3.78 5.87 2.67
C TYR A 153 -4.49 7.22 2.67
N ALA A 154 -5.79 7.23 2.98
CA ALA A 154 -6.55 8.47 3.11
C ALA A 154 -5.94 9.37 4.20
N LEU A 155 -5.60 8.80 5.36
CA LEU A 155 -4.95 9.54 6.46
C LEU A 155 -3.61 10.13 6.03
N PHE A 156 -2.75 9.34 5.38
CA PHE A 156 -1.47 9.82 4.85
C PHE A 156 -1.63 10.98 3.86
N LEU A 157 -2.60 10.89 2.94
CA LEU A 157 -2.87 11.95 1.98
C LEU A 157 -3.28 13.26 2.66
N THR A 158 -4.12 13.19 3.71
CA THR A 158 -4.54 14.37 4.47
C THR A 158 -3.39 15.00 5.27
N LEU A 159 -2.49 14.18 5.83
CA LEU A 159 -1.31 14.65 6.56
C LEU A 159 -0.28 15.30 5.63
N LYS A 160 -0.05 14.77 4.43
CA LYS A 160 0.89 15.32 3.44
C LYS A 160 0.44 16.68 2.87
N ARG A 161 -0.86 16.98 2.94
CA ARG A 161 -1.45 18.24 2.44
C ARG A 161 -1.37 19.39 3.46
N LYS A 162 -1.01 19.12 4.72
CA LYS A 162 -0.71 20.12 5.76
C LYS A 162 0.79 20.36 5.85
#